data_AF-A0A498R8U5-F1
#
_entry.id   AF-A0A498R8U5-F1
#
_cell.length_a   1.000
_cell.length_b   1.000
_cell.length_c   1.000
_cell.angle_alpha   90.00
_cell.angle_beta   90.00
_cell.angle_gamma   90.00
#
_symmetry.space_group_name_H-M   'P 1'
#
loop_
_entity.id
_entity.type
_entity.pdbx_description
1 polymer ?
#
loop_
_entity_poly.entity_id
_entity_poly.type
_entity_poly.pdbx_seq_one_letter_code
_entity_poly.pdbx_strand_id
1 'polypeptide(L)'
;MMLETDLYQPLYNYLTGLGYTVRSEVQNCDIIATQDDRMVVIEMKRSFTLTLLMQAVKRQRIADAVYVAIPAPKSGMRSKSWRDVCHLLRRLELGLIVVRFREADTAVVEIVIQPVPFQRRRDNRSRKYVLREVAGRSSDYNVAGSCRRKLMTAYRENAVLIACCLARYGRLSVGALKKLGTGAKTPGILQKNFYGWFNRVERGIYELDPKGKTGLAEYQELVKEIYDKLDSNSEESF
;
A
#
# COMPACT_ATOMS: atom_id res chain seq x y z
N MET A 1 8.44 30.73 -16.44
CA MET A 1 8.37 29.82 -15.27
C MET A 1 6.99 30.02 -14.65
N MET A 2 6.22 28.97 -14.36
CA MET A 2 4.86 29.13 -13.82
C MET A 2 4.89 29.65 -12.38
N LEU A 3 4.13 30.70 -12.11
CA LEU A 3 3.91 31.33 -10.80
C LEU A 3 2.62 30.82 -10.15
N GLU A 4 2.46 31.05 -8.84
CA GLU A 4 1.18 30.77 -8.16
C GLU A 4 0.04 31.65 -8.70
N THR A 5 0.36 32.89 -9.06
CA THR A 5 -0.56 33.85 -9.67
C THR A 5 -1.15 33.36 -10.99
N ASP A 6 -0.47 32.47 -11.71
CA ASP A 6 -0.97 31.92 -12.98
C ASP A 6 -2.21 31.03 -12.77
N LEU A 7 -2.39 30.47 -11.56
CA LEU A 7 -3.58 29.68 -11.20
C LEU A 7 -4.80 30.57 -10.91
N TYR A 8 -4.58 31.82 -10.50
CA TYR A 8 -5.63 32.70 -10.04
C TYR A 8 -6.64 33.01 -11.14
N GLN A 9 -6.18 33.51 -12.29
CA GLN A 9 -7.07 33.99 -13.35
C GLN A 9 -8.00 32.90 -13.90
N PRO A 10 -7.53 31.66 -14.17
CA PRO A 10 -8.41 30.56 -14.56
C PRO A 10 -9.49 30.24 -13.52
N LEU A 11 -9.13 30.23 -12.23
CA LEU A 11 -10.08 29.95 -11.15
C LEU A 11 -11.10 31.08 -10.97
N TYR A 12 -10.65 32.34 -11.06
CA TYR A 12 -11.51 33.51 -11.00
C TYR A 12 -12.55 33.48 -12.13
N ASN A 13 -12.11 33.25 -13.37
CA ASN A 13 -13.01 33.18 -14.52
C ASN A 13 -14.00 32.02 -14.40
N TYR A 14 -13.54 30.87 -13.92
CA TYR A 14 -14.38 29.70 -13.70
C TYR A 14 -15.49 29.99 -12.66
N LEU A 15 -15.13 30.56 -11.52
CA LEU A 15 -16.07 30.85 -10.43
C LEU A 15 -17.05 31.97 -10.79
N THR A 16 -16.58 33.06 -11.40
CA THR A 16 -17.47 34.15 -11.83
C THR A 16 -18.40 33.71 -12.94
N GLY A 17 -17.97 32.85 -13.86
CA GLY A 17 -18.82 32.20 -14.86
C GLY A 17 -19.93 31.32 -14.27
N LEU A 18 -19.75 30.83 -13.03
CA LEU A 18 -20.78 30.11 -12.27
C LEU A 18 -21.69 31.04 -11.44
N GLY A 19 -21.46 32.35 -11.49
CA GLY A 19 -22.25 33.36 -10.75
C GLY A 19 -21.76 33.67 -9.33
N TYR A 20 -20.57 33.20 -8.94
CA TYR A 20 -20.00 33.57 -7.65
C TYR A 20 -19.43 34.98 -7.66
N THR A 21 -19.58 35.68 -6.53
CA THR A 21 -18.77 36.86 -6.22
C THR A 21 -17.42 36.41 -5.66
N VAL A 22 -16.33 36.75 -6.35
CA VAL A 22 -14.98 36.28 -6.04
C VAL A 22 -14.13 37.41 -5.45
N ARG A 23 -13.43 37.14 -4.35
CA ARG A 23 -12.45 38.03 -3.71
C ARG A 23 -11.16 37.27 -3.43
N SER A 24 -10.01 37.92 -3.63
CA SER A 24 -8.68 37.36 -3.34
C SER A 24 -8.07 37.97 -2.08
N GLU A 25 -7.15 37.25 -1.44
CA GLU A 25 -6.33 37.72 -0.31
C GLU A 25 -7.11 38.20 0.93
N VAL A 26 -8.34 37.70 1.12
CA VAL A 26 -9.17 38.01 2.29
C VAL A 26 -8.84 37.04 3.43
N GLN A 27 -8.48 37.54 4.61
CA GLN A 27 -8.09 36.74 5.78
C GLN A 27 -7.02 35.65 5.48
N ASN A 28 -6.05 36.00 4.63
CA ASN A 28 -4.99 35.10 4.15
C ASN A 28 -5.51 33.88 3.36
N CYS A 29 -6.76 33.89 2.88
CA CYS A 29 -7.25 32.91 1.90
C CYS A 29 -6.83 33.38 0.51
N ASP A 30 -6.38 32.45 -0.33
CA ASP A 30 -6.02 32.79 -1.71
C ASP A 30 -7.24 33.26 -2.51
N ILE A 31 -8.34 32.49 -2.46
CA ILE A 31 -9.62 32.86 -3.11
C ILE A 31 -10.80 32.54 -2.17
N ILE A 32 -11.71 33.49 -2.03
CA ILE A 32 -13.04 33.32 -1.43
C ILE A 32 -14.09 33.60 -2.50
N ALA A 33 -15.00 32.65 -2.70
CA ALA A 33 -16.13 32.76 -3.60
C ALA A 33 -17.44 32.64 -2.81
N THR A 34 -18.37 33.57 -3.03
CA THR A 34 -19.65 33.63 -2.31
C THR A 34 -20.85 33.68 -3.25
N GLN A 35 -21.91 32.95 -2.90
CA GLN A 35 -23.19 32.93 -3.63
C GLN A 35 -24.29 32.46 -2.67
N ASP A 36 -25.41 33.19 -2.57
CA ASP A 36 -26.58 32.82 -1.76
C ASP A 36 -26.23 32.35 -0.33
N ASP A 37 -25.41 33.14 0.37
CA ASP A 37 -24.88 32.88 1.72
C ASP A 37 -23.93 31.66 1.84
N ARG A 38 -23.60 30.99 0.74
CA ARG A 38 -22.58 29.95 0.72
C ARG A 38 -21.21 30.54 0.49
N MET A 39 -20.23 30.06 1.25
CA MET A 39 -18.82 30.40 1.14
C MET A 39 -18.00 29.20 0.67
N VAL A 40 -17.33 29.38 -0.47
CA VAL A 40 -16.33 28.45 -1.00
C VAL A 40 -14.96 29.09 -0.86
N VAL A 41 -14.01 28.36 -0.27
CA VAL A 41 -12.61 28.80 -0.17
C VAL A 41 -11.73 27.91 -1.05
N ILE A 42 -10.83 28.51 -1.81
CA ILE A 42 -9.82 27.79 -2.60
C ILE A 42 -8.43 28.23 -2.13
N GLU A 43 -7.62 27.27 -1.72
CA GLU A 43 -6.18 27.44 -1.45
C GLU A 43 -5.40 26.90 -2.65
N MET A 44 -4.45 27.66 -3.20
CA MET A 44 -3.75 27.32 -4.44
C MET A 44 -2.24 27.23 -4.26
N LYS A 45 -1.63 26.17 -4.82
CA LYS A 45 -0.16 26.02 -4.86
C LYS A 45 0.29 25.37 -6.17
N ARG A 46 1.56 25.60 -6.53
CA ARG A 46 2.19 24.99 -7.72
C ARG A 46 2.31 23.47 -7.66
N SER A 47 2.21 22.90 -6.47
CA SER A 47 2.22 21.46 -6.23
C SER A 47 1.45 21.14 -4.95
N PHE A 48 1.06 19.88 -4.82
CA PHE A 48 0.47 19.40 -3.57
C PHE A 48 1.55 19.31 -2.49
N THR A 49 1.37 20.08 -1.40
CA THR A 49 2.30 20.14 -0.27
C THR A 49 1.55 19.98 1.05
N LEU A 50 2.27 19.62 2.12
CA LEU A 50 1.69 19.58 3.47
C LEU A 50 1.18 20.97 3.90
N THR A 51 1.86 22.04 3.51
CA THR A 51 1.45 23.42 3.80
C THR A 51 0.08 23.73 3.18
N LEU A 52 -0.11 23.44 1.89
CA LEU A 52 -1.40 23.60 1.21
C LEU A 52 -2.51 22.83 1.94
N LEU A 53 -2.23 21.59 2.34
CA LEU A 53 -3.19 20.76 3.07
C LEU A 53 -3.57 21.37 4.42
N MET A 54 -2.58 21.84 5.20
CA MET A 54 -2.83 22.47 6.50
C MET A 54 -3.62 23.77 6.37
N GLN A 55 -3.36 24.57 5.32
CA GLN A 55 -4.14 25.78 5.04
C GLN A 55 -5.59 25.41 4.75
N ALA A 56 -5.83 24.48 3.81
CA ALA A 56 -7.18 24.05 3.44
C ALA A 56 -7.97 23.49 4.63
N VAL A 57 -7.36 22.63 5.45
CA VAL A 57 -8.03 22.09 6.66
C VAL A 57 -8.42 23.21 7.64
N LYS A 58 -7.59 24.25 7.79
CA LYS A 58 -7.94 25.39 8.66
C LYS A 58 -9.17 26.15 8.13
N ARG A 59 -9.33 26.26 6.81
CA ARG A 59 -10.46 26.98 6.17
C ARG A 59 -11.80 26.29 6.34
N GLN A 60 -11.83 24.97 6.58
CA GLN A 60 -13.08 24.23 6.86
C GLN A 60 -13.80 24.72 8.12
N ARG A 61 -13.14 25.51 8.97
CA ARG A 61 -13.77 26.13 10.15
C ARG A 61 -14.72 27.28 9.81
N ILE A 62 -14.58 27.88 8.63
CA ILE A 62 -15.29 29.12 8.26
C ILE A 62 -16.04 29.02 6.94
N ALA A 63 -15.81 27.97 6.14
CA ALA A 63 -16.35 27.83 4.79
C ALA A 63 -17.23 26.58 4.66
N ASP A 64 -18.29 26.67 3.85
CA ASP A 64 -19.17 25.55 3.54
C ASP A 64 -18.48 24.49 2.68
N ALA A 65 -17.57 24.92 1.81
CA ALA A 65 -16.77 24.04 0.97
C ALA A 65 -15.34 24.58 0.83
N VAL A 66 -14.36 23.67 0.89
CA VAL A 66 -12.96 24.02 0.70
C VAL A 66 -12.35 23.16 -0.39
N TYR A 67 -11.66 23.83 -1.32
CA TYR A 67 -10.89 23.18 -2.37
C TYR A 67 -9.41 23.51 -2.23
N VAL A 68 -8.57 22.55 -2.60
CA VAL A 68 -7.19 22.85 -2.99
C VAL A 68 -7.09 22.90 -4.51
N ALA A 69 -6.34 23.85 -5.05
CA ALA A 69 -6.10 23.99 -6.48
C ALA A 69 -4.61 23.87 -6.82
N ILE A 70 -4.30 23.04 -7.82
CA ILE A 70 -2.93 22.82 -8.30
C ILE A 70 -2.88 22.74 -9.83
N PRO A 71 -1.71 22.98 -10.47
CA PRO A 71 -1.53 22.65 -11.88
C PRO A 71 -1.69 21.15 -12.14
N ALA A 72 -2.14 20.80 -13.34
CA ALA A 72 -2.22 19.41 -13.76
C ALA A 72 -0.84 18.72 -13.67
N PRO A 73 -0.72 17.56 -13.00
CA PRO A 73 0.57 16.90 -12.81
C PRO A 73 1.12 16.39 -14.15
N LYS A 74 2.38 16.73 -14.44
CA LYS A 74 3.08 16.28 -15.67
C LYS A 74 3.23 14.75 -15.75
N SER A 75 3.42 14.10 -14.60
CA SER A 75 3.54 12.63 -14.48
C SER A 75 2.22 11.87 -14.65
N GLY A 76 1.11 12.57 -14.88
CA GLY A 76 -0.22 11.99 -15.03
C GLY A 76 -0.91 11.64 -13.71
N MET A 77 -2.25 11.53 -13.78
CA MET A 77 -3.15 11.30 -12.64
C MET A 77 -3.34 9.81 -12.28
N ARG A 78 -2.43 8.93 -12.71
CA ARG A 78 -2.52 7.47 -12.48
C ARG A 78 -1.48 6.93 -11.49
N SER A 79 -0.55 7.77 -11.03
CA SER A 79 0.51 7.35 -10.13
C SER A 79 -0.03 6.89 -8.77
N LYS A 80 0.76 6.09 -8.04
CA LYS A 80 0.42 5.70 -6.66
C LYS A 80 0.29 6.92 -5.76
N SER A 81 1.24 7.85 -5.82
CA SER A 81 1.23 9.09 -5.03
C SER A 81 -0.02 9.94 -5.30
N TRP A 82 -0.48 10.03 -6.55
CA TRP A 82 -1.71 10.74 -6.89
C TRP A 82 -2.94 10.10 -6.23
N ARG A 83 -3.03 8.77 -6.27
CA ARG A 83 -4.12 8.04 -5.61
C ARG A 83 -4.10 8.22 -4.09
N ASP A 84 -2.91 8.25 -3.48
CA ASP A 84 -2.75 8.49 -2.05
C ASP A 84 -3.18 9.91 -1.65
N VAL A 85 -2.80 10.93 -2.44
CA VAL A 85 -3.26 12.32 -2.27
C VAL A 85 -4.79 12.40 -2.41
N CYS A 86 -5.36 11.80 -3.45
CA CYS A 86 -6.81 11.79 -3.65
C CYS A 86 -7.55 11.07 -2.51
N HIS A 87 -6.96 10.00 -1.96
CA HIS A 87 -7.53 9.32 -0.80
C HIS A 87 -7.52 10.22 0.44
N LEU A 88 -6.42 10.93 0.68
CA LEU A 88 -6.28 11.85 1.80
C LEU A 88 -7.27 13.02 1.73
N LEU A 89 -7.40 13.66 0.56
CA LEU A 89 -8.34 14.76 0.37
C LEU A 89 -9.79 14.32 0.60
N ARG A 90 -10.19 13.15 0.06
CA ARG A 90 -11.51 12.58 0.35
C ARG A 90 -11.70 12.32 1.85
N ARG A 91 -10.68 11.80 2.54
CA ARG A 91 -10.73 11.53 3.99
C ARG A 91 -10.90 12.78 4.84
N LEU A 92 -10.44 13.91 4.32
CA LEU A 92 -10.53 15.22 4.96
C LEU A 92 -11.71 16.03 4.44
N GLU A 93 -12.53 15.48 3.53
CA GLU A 93 -13.69 16.16 2.95
C GLU A 93 -13.32 17.46 2.22
N LEU A 94 -12.12 17.46 1.63
CA LEU A 94 -11.60 18.56 0.81
C LEU A 94 -11.80 18.26 -0.67
N GLY A 95 -12.13 19.30 -1.42
CA GLY A 95 -12.20 19.26 -2.88
C GLY A 95 -10.81 19.41 -3.52
N LEU A 96 -10.68 18.94 -4.76
CA LEU A 96 -9.48 19.07 -5.56
C LEU A 96 -9.83 19.68 -6.90
N ILE A 97 -9.24 20.82 -7.20
CA ILE A 97 -9.29 21.46 -8.51
C ILE A 97 -7.93 21.30 -9.18
N VAL A 98 -7.95 20.95 -10.46
CA VAL A 98 -6.78 20.89 -11.30
C VAL A 98 -6.91 21.91 -12.41
N VAL A 99 -5.87 22.73 -12.58
CA VAL A 99 -5.78 23.71 -13.68
C VAL A 99 -4.81 23.18 -14.73
N ARG A 100 -5.30 22.96 -15.95
CA ARG A 100 -4.50 22.53 -17.09
C ARG A 100 -4.28 23.68 -18.05
N PHE A 101 -3.05 24.16 -18.11
CA PHE A 101 -2.62 25.16 -19.08
C PHE A 101 -2.35 24.51 -20.44
N ARG A 102 -2.84 25.12 -21.51
CA ARG A 102 -2.62 24.75 -22.91
C ARG A 102 -1.76 25.81 -23.60
N GLU A 103 -1.40 25.57 -24.85
CA GLU A 103 -0.77 26.58 -25.71
C GLU A 103 -1.75 27.75 -25.96
N ALA A 104 -1.20 28.96 -26.15
CA ALA A 104 -1.93 30.22 -26.32
C ALA A 104 -2.71 30.74 -25.08
N ASP A 105 -2.16 30.59 -23.87
CA ASP A 105 -2.66 31.20 -22.62
C ASP A 105 -4.08 30.74 -22.20
N THR A 106 -4.55 29.64 -22.78
CA THR A 106 -5.83 29.03 -22.41
C THR A 106 -5.64 28.01 -21.29
N ALA A 107 -6.51 28.05 -20.28
CA ALA A 107 -6.49 27.12 -19.16
C ALA A 107 -7.85 26.43 -19.00
N VAL A 108 -7.82 25.15 -18.65
CA VAL A 108 -9.01 24.36 -18.34
C VAL A 108 -9.00 24.05 -16.85
N VAL A 109 -10.09 24.43 -16.17
CA VAL A 109 -10.32 24.12 -14.75
C VAL A 109 -11.15 22.84 -14.64
N GLU A 110 -10.65 21.86 -13.89
CA GLU A 110 -11.30 20.56 -13.70
C GLU A 110 -11.46 20.28 -12.20
N ILE A 111 -12.69 20.02 -11.74
CA ILE A 111 -12.94 19.54 -10.38
C ILE A 111 -12.76 18.01 -10.36
N VAL A 112 -11.66 17.55 -9.77
CA VAL A 112 -11.32 16.12 -9.67
C VAL A 112 -11.96 15.46 -8.45
N ILE A 113 -12.12 16.22 -7.35
CA ILE A 113 -12.73 15.73 -6.11
C ILE A 113 -13.69 16.81 -5.60
N GLN A 114 -14.90 16.38 -5.25
CA GLN A 114 -15.88 17.21 -4.56
C GLN A 114 -15.69 17.11 -3.03
N PRO A 115 -15.81 18.22 -2.28
CA PRO A 115 -15.74 18.26 -0.83
C PRO A 115 -17.05 17.75 -0.23
N VAL A 116 -17.26 16.43 -0.26
CA VAL A 116 -18.46 15.77 0.26
C VAL A 116 -18.13 14.91 1.47
N PRO A 117 -19.11 14.66 2.36
CA PRO A 117 -18.91 13.81 3.55
C PRO A 117 -18.32 12.44 3.21
N PHE A 118 -17.28 12.03 3.96
CA PHE A 118 -16.55 10.80 3.68
C PHE A 118 -17.15 9.58 4.35
N GLN A 119 -17.66 8.64 3.54
CA GLN A 119 -18.09 7.34 4.06
C GLN A 119 -16.90 6.41 4.31
N ARG A 120 -16.60 6.16 5.59
CA ARG A 120 -15.53 5.23 5.98
C ARG A 120 -15.92 3.77 5.68
N ARG A 121 -15.34 3.21 4.61
CA ARG A 121 -15.42 1.77 4.31
C ARG A 121 -14.10 1.09 4.66
N ARG A 122 -14.16 0.02 5.46
CA ARG A 122 -13.00 -0.81 5.78
C ARG A 122 -12.77 -1.84 4.67
N ASP A 123 -11.53 -2.00 4.24
CA ASP A 123 -11.14 -3.10 3.36
C ASP A 123 -11.04 -4.41 4.16
N ASN A 124 -12.20 -5.04 4.36
CA ASN A 124 -12.31 -6.30 5.08
C ASN A 124 -11.52 -7.44 4.40
N ARG A 125 -11.30 -7.37 3.09
CA ARG A 125 -10.56 -8.40 2.35
C ARG A 125 -9.07 -8.30 2.66
N SER A 126 -8.49 -7.11 2.52
CA SER A 126 -7.09 -6.87 2.88
C SER A 126 -6.84 -7.14 4.35
N ARG A 127 -7.76 -6.73 5.25
CA ARG A 127 -7.68 -7.06 6.68
C ARG A 127 -7.65 -8.57 6.92
N LYS A 128 -8.55 -9.34 6.31
CA LYS A 128 -8.56 -10.82 6.42
C LYS A 128 -7.30 -11.47 5.85
N TYR A 129 -6.68 -10.87 4.84
CA TYR A 129 -5.41 -11.35 4.30
C TYR A 129 -4.28 -11.13 5.30
N VAL A 130 -4.14 -9.90 5.82
CA VAL A 130 -3.13 -9.56 6.84
C VAL A 130 -3.29 -10.43 8.09
N LEU A 131 -4.52 -10.61 8.58
CA LEU A 131 -4.77 -11.47 9.74
C LEU A 131 -4.37 -12.94 9.50
N ARG A 132 -4.60 -13.46 8.29
CA ARG A 132 -4.13 -14.81 7.91
C ARG A 132 -2.63 -14.90 7.79
N GLU A 133 -1.97 -13.82 7.36
CA GLU A 133 -0.51 -13.76 7.31
C GLU A 133 0.08 -13.76 8.72
N VAL A 134 -0.46 -12.95 9.63
CA VAL A 134 -0.03 -12.90 11.04
C VAL A 134 -0.25 -14.25 11.73
N ALA A 135 -1.44 -14.84 11.63
CA ALA A 135 -1.74 -16.14 12.24
C ALA A 135 -0.95 -17.31 11.63
N GLY A 136 -0.37 -17.14 10.44
CA GLY A 136 0.44 -18.15 9.78
C GLY A 136 1.93 -18.08 10.09
N ARG A 137 2.39 -17.12 10.91
CA ARG A 137 3.80 -17.01 11.31
C ARG A 137 4.03 -17.76 12.61
N SER A 138 5.08 -18.58 12.63
CA SER A 138 5.44 -19.41 13.79
C SER A 138 6.46 -18.73 14.73
N SER A 139 7.09 -17.63 14.28
CA SER A 139 7.93 -16.74 15.10
C SER A 139 8.19 -15.39 14.40
N ASP A 140 8.62 -14.37 15.14
CA ASP A 140 8.96 -13.03 14.63
C ASP A 140 10.39 -12.99 14.05
N TYR A 141 10.60 -13.61 12.89
CA TYR A 141 11.92 -13.60 12.20
C TYR A 141 12.22 -12.30 11.44
N ASN A 142 11.24 -11.40 11.32
CA ASN A 142 11.42 -10.12 10.65
C ASN A 142 11.62 -9.01 11.70
N VAL A 143 12.87 -8.69 12.00
CA VAL A 143 13.20 -7.48 12.77
C VAL A 143 12.83 -6.25 11.92
N ALA A 144 12.02 -5.34 12.48
CA ALA A 144 11.64 -4.11 11.81
C ALA A 144 12.90 -3.30 11.41
N GLY A 145 12.95 -2.82 10.16
CA GLY A 145 14.03 -1.95 9.66
C GLY A 145 15.19 -2.65 8.94
N SER A 146 15.17 -3.96 8.71
CA SER A 146 16.27 -4.64 7.99
C SER A 146 16.18 -4.44 6.46
N CYS A 147 16.76 -3.36 5.93
CA CYS A 147 16.82 -3.08 4.49
C CYS A 147 17.67 -4.07 3.66
N ARG A 148 18.20 -5.16 4.24
CA ARG A 148 19.12 -6.10 3.55
C ARG A 148 18.89 -7.60 3.82
N ARG A 149 17.91 -8.00 4.65
CA ARG A 149 17.55 -9.42 4.84
C ARG A 149 16.33 -9.77 3.99
N LYS A 150 16.36 -10.91 3.28
CA LYS A 150 15.22 -11.36 2.47
C LYS A 150 14.00 -11.58 3.40
N LEU A 151 12.93 -10.80 3.20
CA LEU A 151 11.70 -10.85 4.03
C LEU A 151 11.20 -12.27 4.27
N MET A 152 11.14 -12.72 5.52
CA MET A 152 10.63 -14.04 5.87
C MET A 152 9.10 -14.04 5.71
N THR A 153 8.57 -14.94 4.88
CA THR A 153 7.13 -15.12 4.67
C THR A 153 6.73 -16.52 5.14
N ALA A 154 5.46 -16.72 5.51
CA ALA A 154 4.95 -18.04 5.90
C ALA A 154 5.14 -19.12 4.82
N TYR A 155 5.20 -18.74 3.53
CA TYR A 155 5.55 -19.67 2.44
C TYR A 155 7.01 -20.09 2.54
N ARG A 156 7.92 -19.15 2.80
CA ARG A 156 9.36 -19.41 2.88
C ARG A 156 9.71 -20.22 4.12
N GLU A 157 9.17 -19.87 5.30
CA GLU A 157 9.34 -20.67 6.52
C GLU A 157 8.94 -22.12 6.28
N ASN A 158 7.77 -22.33 5.67
CA ASN A 158 7.26 -23.66 5.41
C ASN A 158 8.08 -24.41 4.33
N ALA A 159 8.57 -23.71 3.29
CA ALA A 159 9.50 -24.32 2.33
C ALA A 159 10.82 -24.74 2.98
N VAL A 160 11.37 -23.95 3.91
CA VAL A 160 12.57 -24.30 4.69
C VAL A 160 12.28 -25.50 5.60
N LEU A 161 11.16 -25.51 6.32
CA LEU A 161 10.75 -26.64 7.16
C LEU A 161 10.62 -27.94 6.37
N ILE A 162 9.93 -27.92 5.22
CA ILE A 162 9.81 -29.08 4.33
C ILE A 162 11.21 -29.55 3.88
N ALA A 163 12.09 -28.63 3.51
CA ALA A 163 13.45 -28.96 3.09
C ALA A 163 14.27 -29.57 4.23
N CYS A 164 14.17 -29.07 5.46
CA CYS A 164 14.79 -29.66 6.65
C CYS A 164 14.28 -31.09 6.91
N CYS A 165 12.97 -31.33 6.84
CA CYS A 165 12.41 -32.67 7.03
C CYS A 165 12.94 -33.65 5.98
N LEU A 166 13.00 -33.25 4.70
CA LEU A 166 13.54 -34.08 3.63
C LEU A 166 15.05 -34.29 3.73
N ALA A 167 15.81 -33.31 4.24
CA ALA A 167 17.23 -33.45 4.51
C ALA A 167 17.50 -34.46 5.64
N ARG A 168 16.68 -34.42 6.70
CA ARG A 168 16.83 -35.24 7.92
C ARG A 168 16.40 -36.69 7.71
N TYR A 169 15.20 -36.89 7.15
CA TYR A 169 14.54 -38.20 7.08
C TYR A 169 14.56 -38.80 5.66
N GLY A 170 15.13 -38.09 4.68
CA GLY A 170 15.18 -38.53 3.30
C GLY A 170 13.84 -38.40 2.57
N ARG A 171 13.49 -39.42 1.78
CA ARG A 171 12.30 -39.42 0.94
C ARG A 171 11.05 -39.50 1.80
N LEU A 172 10.16 -38.51 1.68
CA LEU A 172 8.92 -38.48 2.46
C LEU A 172 7.70 -38.28 1.58
N SER A 173 6.60 -38.90 2.01
CA SER A 173 5.29 -38.61 1.44
C SER A 173 4.75 -37.27 1.93
N VAL A 174 3.84 -36.68 1.16
CA VAL A 174 3.10 -35.46 1.58
C VAL A 174 2.39 -35.67 2.92
N GLY A 175 1.89 -36.88 3.18
CA GLY A 175 1.24 -37.23 4.44
C GLY A 175 2.22 -37.24 5.62
N ALA A 176 3.41 -37.81 5.44
CA ALA A 176 4.47 -37.83 6.45
C ALA A 176 4.96 -36.40 6.77
N LEU A 177 5.20 -35.59 5.75
CA LEU A 177 5.58 -34.18 5.94
C LEU A 177 4.54 -33.39 6.73
N LYS A 178 3.24 -33.64 6.50
CA LYS A 178 2.17 -32.99 7.27
C LYS A 178 2.20 -33.41 8.75
N LYS A 179 2.47 -34.68 9.03
CA LYS A 179 2.62 -35.19 10.42
C LYS A 179 3.80 -34.55 11.13
N LEU A 180 4.85 -34.17 10.39
CA LEU A 180 6.00 -33.42 10.89
C LEU A 180 5.76 -31.90 11.05
N GLY A 181 4.50 -31.44 10.99
CA GLY A 181 4.15 -30.04 11.27
C GLY A 181 4.27 -29.06 10.10
N THR A 182 4.57 -29.52 8.88
CA THR A 182 4.62 -28.63 7.68
C THR A 182 3.23 -28.05 7.30
N GLY A 183 2.15 -28.63 7.83
CA GLY A 183 0.80 -28.08 7.75
C GLY A 183 0.07 -28.28 6.42
N ALA A 184 -1.12 -27.67 6.28
CA ALA A 184 -2.02 -27.98 5.17
C ALA A 184 -1.52 -27.53 3.78
N LYS A 185 -0.62 -26.54 3.73
CA LYS A 185 -0.13 -25.93 2.48
C LYS A 185 0.99 -26.72 1.79
N THR A 186 1.56 -27.73 2.45
CA THR A 186 2.65 -28.58 1.95
C THR A 186 2.48 -29.09 0.52
N PRO A 187 1.31 -29.62 0.09
CA PRO A 187 1.13 -30.08 -1.28
C PRO A 187 1.34 -28.95 -2.30
N GLY A 188 0.84 -27.75 -2.02
CA GLY A 188 0.96 -26.60 -2.92
C GLY A 188 2.36 -26.03 -2.99
N ILE A 189 3.13 -26.10 -1.90
CA ILE A 189 4.54 -25.68 -1.87
C ILE A 189 5.38 -26.64 -2.73
N LEU A 190 5.23 -27.95 -2.50
CA LEU A 190 5.94 -29.00 -3.24
C LEU A 190 5.60 -28.99 -4.74
N GLN A 191 4.34 -28.76 -5.10
CA GLN A 191 3.90 -28.73 -6.50
C GLN A 191 4.38 -27.48 -7.24
N LYS A 192 4.28 -26.30 -6.63
CA LYS A 192 4.72 -25.04 -7.25
C LYS A 192 6.25 -24.95 -7.32
N ASN A 193 6.93 -25.55 -6.34
CA ASN A 193 8.39 -25.64 -6.24
C ASN A 193 9.11 -24.34 -6.62
N PHE A 194 8.66 -23.20 -6.07
CA PHE A 194 9.10 -21.87 -6.51
C PHE A 194 10.63 -21.68 -6.44
N TYR A 195 11.28 -22.36 -5.49
CA TYR A 195 12.73 -22.31 -5.29
C TYR A 195 13.50 -23.43 -6.02
N GLY A 196 12.81 -24.40 -6.63
CA GLY A 196 13.45 -25.55 -7.25
C GLY A 196 14.15 -26.48 -6.25
N TRP A 197 13.67 -26.55 -5.01
CA TRP A 197 14.29 -27.32 -3.93
C TRP A 197 13.80 -28.77 -3.86
N PHE A 198 12.66 -29.09 -4.46
CA PHE A 198 12.00 -30.39 -4.27
C PHE A 198 11.91 -31.17 -5.57
N ASN A 199 12.24 -32.46 -5.51
CA ASN A 199 12.07 -33.39 -6.62
C ASN A 199 10.99 -34.41 -6.28
N ARG A 200 10.09 -34.66 -7.22
CA ARG A 200 9.05 -35.67 -7.07
C ARG A 200 9.57 -36.99 -7.63
N VAL A 201 9.86 -37.94 -6.76
CA VAL A 201 10.37 -39.27 -7.14
C VAL A 201 9.23 -40.22 -7.51
N GLU A 202 8.11 -40.13 -6.81
CA GLU A 202 6.92 -40.96 -7.07
C GLU A 202 5.63 -40.16 -6.84
N ARG A 203 4.48 -40.80 -7.02
CA ARG A 203 3.20 -40.16 -6.75
C ARG A 203 3.06 -39.78 -5.28
N GLY A 204 3.26 -38.49 -4.98
CA GLY A 204 3.11 -37.94 -3.64
C GLY A 204 4.31 -38.14 -2.72
N ILE A 205 5.44 -38.61 -3.25
CA ILE A 205 6.71 -38.78 -2.54
C ILE A 205 7.74 -37.84 -3.13
N TYR A 206 8.43 -37.12 -2.26
CA TYR A 206 9.39 -36.09 -2.62
C TYR A 206 10.73 -36.32 -1.94
N GLU A 207 11.78 -35.81 -2.56
CA GLU A 207 13.13 -35.73 -2.01
C GLU A 207 13.70 -34.31 -2.18
N LEU A 208 14.75 -34.00 -1.42
CA LEU A 208 15.42 -32.72 -1.48
C LEU A 208 16.43 -32.70 -2.64
N ASP A 209 16.25 -31.76 -3.56
CA ASP A 209 17.21 -31.50 -4.64
C ASP A 209 18.53 -30.94 -4.06
N PRO A 210 19.68 -31.19 -4.69
CA PRO A 210 20.95 -30.57 -4.29
C PRO A 210 20.89 -29.04 -4.14
N LYS A 211 20.10 -28.33 -4.98
CA LYS A 211 19.87 -26.88 -4.85
C LYS A 211 19.18 -26.53 -3.53
N GLY A 212 18.29 -27.39 -3.05
CA GLY A 212 17.64 -27.24 -1.75
C GLY A 212 18.64 -27.32 -0.61
N LYS A 213 19.60 -28.26 -0.67
CA LYS A 213 20.68 -28.37 0.33
C LYS A 213 21.51 -27.09 0.41
N THR A 214 21.92 -26.55 -0.74
CA THR A 214 22.64 -25.26 -0.79
C THR A 214 21.76 -24.10 -0.31
N GLY A 215 20.48 -24.09 -0.68
CA GLY A 215 19.53 -23.06 -0.28
C GLY A 215 19.30 -22.95 1.22
N LEU A 216 19.37 -24.08 1.95
CA LEU A 216 19.26 -24.09 3.42
C LEU A 216 20.39 -23.30 4.10
N ALA A 217 21.57 -23.20 3.48
CA ALA A 217 22.70 -22.43 4.03
C ALA A 217 22.42 -20.91 4.09
N GLU A 218 21.42 -20.40 3.37
CA GLU A 218 20.98 -19.00 3.48
C GLU A 218 20.11 -18.73 4.72
N TYR A 219 19.68 -19.79 5.44
CA TYR A 219 18.70 -19.73 6.53
C TYR A 219 19.20 -20.43 7.81
N GLN A 220 20.51 -20.35 8.10
CA GLN A 220 21.17 -21.12 9.17
C GLN A 220 20.46 -21.05 10.54
N GLU A 221 20.09 -19.84 10.99
CA GLU A 221 19.40 -19.63 12.28
C GLU A 221 18.05 -20.38 12.31
N LEU A 222 17.24 -20.22 11.27
CA LEU A 222 15.94 -20.89 11.16
C LEU A 222 16.07 -22.41 11.05
N VAL A 223 17.06 -22.89 10.28
CA VAL A 223 17.34 -24.33 10.14
C VAL A 223 17.72 -24.95 11.47
N LYS A 224 18.54 -24.26 12.27
CA LYS A 224 18.92 -24.71 13.62
C LYS A 224 17.68 -24.85 14.51
N GLU A 225 16.86 -23.80 14.61
CA GLU A 225 15.64 -23.85 15.41
C GLU A 225 14.66 -24.95 14.97
N ILE A 226 14.56 -25.20 13.65
CA ILE A 226 13.72 -26.26 13.12
C ILE A 226 14.24 -27.64 13.54
N TYR A 227 15.56 -27.88 13.46
CA TYR A 227 16.12 -29.14 13.92
C TYR A 227 15.97 -29.34 15.42
N ASP A 228 16.21 -28.31 16.23
CA ASP A 228 16.01 -28.36 17.69
C ASP A 228 14.55 -28.77 18.02
N LYS A 229 13.56 -28.24 17.29
CA LYS A 229 12.14 -28.61 17.44
C LYS A 229 11.83 -30.03 16.96
N LEU A 230 12.43 -30.47 15.86
CA LEU A 230 12.22 -31.81 15.31
C LEU A 230 12.80 -32.88 16.24
N ASP A 231 13.96 -32.63 16.84
CA ASP A 231 14.60 -33.55 17.78
C ASP A 231 13.80 -33.61 19.08
N SER A 232 13.29 -32.48 19.60
CA SER A 232 12.40 -32.43 20.78
C SER A 232 11.11 -33.24 20.59
N ASN A 233 10.50 -33.21 19.39
CA ASN A 233 9.29 -33.98 19.10
C ASN A 233 9.55 -35.49 18.91
N SER A 234 10.79 -35.90 18.69
CA SER A 234 11.14 -37.31 18.51
C SER A 234 11.30 -38.06 19.84
N GLU A 235 11.58 -37.35 20.93
CA GLU A 235 11.72 -37.92 22.28
C GLU A 235 10.37 -38.20 22.97
N GLU A 236 9.30 -37.49 22.61
CA GLU A 236 7.94 -37.70 23.17
C GLU A 236 7.17 -38.89 22.53
N SER A 237 7.77 -39.61 21.58
CA SER A 237 7.12 -40.69 20.83
C SER A 237 7.53 -42.11 21.26
N PHE A 238 8.16 -42.27 22.43
CA PHE A 238 8.54 -43.57 23.02
C PHE A 238 7.66 -43.95 24.21
#